data_AF-T0Y1U1-F1
#
_entry.id   AF-T0Y1U1-F1
#
_cell.length_a   1.000
_cell.length_b   1.000
_cell.length_c   1.000
_cell.angle_alpha   90.00
_cell.angle_beta   90.00
_cell.angle_gamma   90.00
#
_symmetry.space_group_name_H-M   'P 1'
#
loop_
_entity.id
_entity.type
_entity.pdbx_description
1 polymer ?
#
loop_
_entity_poly.entity_id
_entity_poly.type
_entity_poly.pdbx_seq_one_letter_code
_entity_poly.pdbx_strand_id
1 'polypeptide(L)'
;MAETELCTNQGCKALIARDDAIMPLYGLTLMQILKAEIQSLATGTTFTEISTSKLGDVPVPLPPLPEQAAIVKYLDFMDRRIGRYVRAKQKLIDLLNEQKQAVVQRTITKGLDASVRLKPSGLEWVGAIPEHWEAGRA
;
A
#
# COMPACT_ATOMS: atom_id res chain seq x y z
N MET A 1 6.15 1.40 22.43
CA MET A 1 6.84 0.74 23.56
C MET A 1 5.78 0.10 24.43
N ALA A 2 6.11 -0.96 25.16
CA ALA A 2 5.13 -1.56 26.06
C ALA A 2 4.82 -0.57 27.20
N GLU A 3 3.56 -0.18 27.32
CA GLU A 3 3.06 0.67 28.42
C GLU A 3 2.57 -0.16 29.60
N THR A 4 2.51 -1.47 29.42
CA THR A 4 2.06 -2.46 30.40
C THR A 4 3.07 -3.60 30.47
N GLU A 5 3.03 -4.36 31.57
CA GLU A 5 3.80 -5.59 31.69
C GLU A 5 3.38 -6.59 30.60
N LEU A 6 4.38 -7.21 29.96
CA LEU A 6 4.19 -8.18 28.88
C LEU A 6 5.05 -9.40 29.14
N CYS A 7 4.56 -10.58 28.72
CA CYS A 7 5.34 -11.81 28.67
C CYS A 7 5.52 -12.26 27.22
N THR A 8 6.68 -12.82 26.90
CA THR A 8 6.98 -13.37 25.57
C THR A 8 7.21 -14.88 25.67
N ASN A 9 6.77 -15.63 24.65
CA ASN A 9 7.12 -17.05 24.54
C ASN A 9 8.59 -17.22 24.07
N GLN A 10 9.07 -18.45 23.99
CA GLN A 10 10.47 -18.73 23.62
C GLN A 10 10.84 -18.32 22.19
N GLY A 11 9.87 -18.31 21.27
CA GLY A 11 10.07 -17.88 19.88
C GLY A 11 10.12 -16.37 19.69
N CYS A 12 9.90 -15.59 20.74
CA CYS A 12 9.99 -14.14 20.72
C CYS A 12 11.20 -13.67 21.53
N LYS A 13 12.03 -12.82 20.94
CA LYS A 13 13.16 -12.18 21.65
C LYS A 13 12.81 -10.72 21.92
N ALA A 14 12.80 -10.33 23.19
CA ALA A 14 12.61 -8.93 23.58
C ALA A 14 13.93 -8.17 23.43
N LEU A 15 13.88 -7.04 22.73
CA LEU A 15 15.01 -6.11 22.60
C LEU A 15 14.79 -4.94 23.55
N ILE A 16 15.71 -4.78 24.51
CA ILE A 16 15.69 -3.70 25.49
C ILE A 16 16.96 -2.88 25.27
N ALA A 17 16.79 -1.61 24.92
CA ALA A 17 17.92 -0.68 24.86
C ALA A 17 18.49 -0.54 26.27
N ARG A 18 19.81 -0.72 26.42
CA ARG A 18 20.46 -0.66 27.74
C ARG A 18 20.40 0.73 28.38
N ASP A 19 20.37 1.77 27.55
CA ASP A 19 20.33 3.18 27.94
C ASP A 19 19.44 3.98 26.97
N ASP A 20 19.28 5.28 27.23
CA ASP A 20 18.60 6.25 26.36
C ASP A 20 19.37 6.58 25.07
N ALA A 21 20.38 5.77 24.71
CA ALA A 21 21.20 5.95 23.52
C ALA A 21 20.43 5.70 22.21
N ILE A 22 19.29 5.03 22.26
CA ILE A 22 18.46 4.71 21.08
C ILE A 22 17.07 5.32 21.25
N MET A 23 16.71 6.25 20.36
CA MET A 23 15.34 6.71 20.26
C MET A 23 14.42 5.54 19.86
N PRO A 24 13.27 5.35 20.53
CA PRO A 24 12.41 4.19 20.28
C PRO A 24 11.98 4.04 18.82
N LEU A 25 11.59 5.16 18.18
CA LEU A 25 11.21 5.15 16.77
C LEU A 25 12.38 4.83 15.84
N TYR A 26 13.58 5.29 16.16
CA TYR A 26 14.78 4.94 15.40
C TYR A 26 15.11 3.45 15.55
N GLY A 27 15.00 2.90 16.76
CA GLY A 27 15.14 1.47 17.00
C GLY A 27 14.15 0.63 16.18
N LEU A 28 12.88 1.05 16.08
CA LEU A 28 11.90 0.40 15.22
C LEU A 28 12.26 0.49 13.73
N THR A 29 12.71 1.66 13.26
CA THR A 29 13.19 1.85 11.89
C THR A 29 14.37 0.92 11.59
N LEU A 30 15.34 0.80 12.50
CA LEU A 30 16.46 -0.13 12.34
C LEU A 30 16.00 -1.57 12.19
N MET A 31 15.06 -2.02 13.02
CA MET A 31 14.53 -3.39 12.93
C MET A 31 13.82 -3.65 11.59
N GLN A 32 13.17 -2.63 11.02
CA GLN A 32 12.56 -2.74 9.69
C GLN A 32 13.62 -2.85 8.58
N ILE A 33 14.69 -2.05 8.66
CA ILE A 33 15.78 -2.05 7.68
C ILE A 33 16.57 -3.36 7.73
N LEU A 34 16.91 -3.82 8.94
CA LEU A 34 17.73 -5.01 9.17
C LEU A 34 16.93 -6.32 9.03
N LYS A 35 15.61 -6.25 8.82
CA LYS A 35 14.73 -7.41 8.76
C LYS A 35 15.25 -8.49 7.81
N ALA A 36 15.64 -8.13 6.59
CA ALA A 36 16.09 -9.08 5.59
C ALA A 36 17.40 -9.78 6.01
N GLU A 37 18.33 -9.02 6.59
CA GLU A 37 19.59 -9.53 7.10
C GLU A 37 19.36 -10.47 8.29
N ILE A 38 18.56 -10.05 9.28
CA ILE A 38 18.16 -10.87 10.43
C ILE A 38 17.49 -12.16 9.97
N GLN A 39 16.60 -12.09 8.98
CA GLN A 39 15.94 -13.28 8.41
C GLN A 39 16.92 -14.21 7.71
N SER A 40 17.97 -13.68 7.07
CA SER A 40 19.00 -14.50 6.41
C SER A 40 19.88 -15.27 7.40
N LEU A 41 20.02 -14.77 8.63
CA LEU A 41 20.79 -15.42 9.71
C LEU A 41 19.99 -16.51 10.44
N ALA A 42 18.66 -16.49 10.27
CA ALA A 42 17.75 -17.42 10.91
C ALA A 42 17.92 -18.83 10.33
N THR A 43 17.76 -19.84 11.17
CA THR A 43 18.00 -21.25 10.83
C THR A 43 16.82 -22.12 11.19
N GLY A 44 16.69 -23.27 10.52
CA GLY A 44 15.59 -24.22 10.72
C GLY A 44 14.82 -24.50 9.43
N THR A 45 14.26 -25.70 9.31
CA THR A 45 13.54 -26.18 8.11
C THR A 45 12.03 -26.06 8.25
N THR A 46 11.47 -26.38 9.43
CA THR A 46 10.03 -26.29 9.71
C THR A 46 9.65 -24.96 10.36
N PHE A 47 10.50 -24.48 11.29
CA PHE A 47 10.35 -23.17 11.93
C PHE A 47 11.70 -22.47 11.88
N THR A 48 11.77 -21.38 11.12
CA THR A 48 12.99 -20.58 11.01
C THR A 48 13.06 -19.60 12.17
N GLU A 49 14.12 -19.69 13.00
CA GLU A 49 14.35 -18.81 14.15
C GLU A 49 15.79 -18.30 14.16
N ILE A 50 15.99 -17.05 14.61
CA ILE A 50 17.30 -16.51 14.89
C ILE A 50 17.66 -16.74 16.37
N SER A 51 18.86 -17.27 16.63
CA SER A 51 19.34 -17.42 18.01
C SER A 51 19.66 -16.07 18.63
N THR A 52 19.55 -15.96 19.95
CA THR A 52 19.91 -14.73 20.69
C THR A 52 21.36 -14.31 20.44
N SER A 53 22.27 -15.28 20.29
CA SER A 53 23.68 -15.02 19.95
C SER A 53 23.82 -14.32 18.60
N LYS A 54 23.29 -14.93 17.54
CA LYS A 54 23.33 -14.37 16.19
C LYS A 54 22.66 -13.01 16.09
N LEU A 55 21.55 -12.82 16.82
CA LEU A 55 20.87 -11.53 16.88
C LEU A 55 21.73 -10.46 17.56
N GLY A 56 22.49 -10.81 18.60
CA GLY A 56 23.41 -9.91 19.29
C GLY A 56 24.65 -9.54 18.47
N ASP A 57 25.03 -10.39 17.51
CA ASP A 57 26.17 -10.17 16.62
C ASP A 57 25.84 -9.27 15.41
N VAL A 58 24.56 -8.89 15.22
CA VAL A 58 24.15 -8.01 14.12
C VAL A 58 24.68 -6.60 14.36
N PRO A 59 25.55 -6.05 13.49
CA PRO A 59 26.05 -4.70 13.64
C PRO A 59 24.93 -3.69 13.39
N VAL A 60 24.81 -2.69 14.27
CA VAL A 60 23.79 -1.64 14.15
C VAL A 60 24.43 -0.25 14.11
N PRO A 61 24.00 0.66 13.22
CA PRO A 61 24.47 2.02 13.22
C PRO A 61 23.82 2.79 14.38
N LEU A 62 24.66 3.41 15.22
CA LEU A 62 24.24 4.16 16.40
C LEU A 62 24.75 5.60 16.36
N PRO A 63 24.14 6.48 15.55
CA PRO A 63 24.50 7.89 15.52
C PRO A 63 23.99 8.61 16.78
N PRO A 64 24.44 9.85 17.05
CA PRO A 64 23.93 10.65 18.18
C PRO A 64 22.42 10.89 18.11
N LEU A 65 21.76 11.08 19.26
CA LEU A 65 20.30 11.27 19.35
C LEU A 65 19.71 12.35 18.42
N PRO A 66 20.34 13.54 18.25
CA PRO A 66 19.83 14.53 17.29
C PRO A 66 19.78 14.02 15.85
N GLU A 67 20.75 13.20 15.46
CA GLU A 67 20.80 12.60 14.13
C GLU A 67 19.75 11.48 13.99
N GLN A 68 19.56 10.64 15.02
CA GLN A 68 18.46 9.66 15.04
C GLN A 68 17.09 10.33 14.86
N ALA A 69 16.84 11.44 15.58
CA ALA A 69 15.62 12.23 15.42
C ALA A 69 15.44 12.79 13.99
N ALA A 70 16.53 13.30 13.41
CA ALA A 70 16.52 13.82 12.03
C ALA A 70 16.19 12.72 11.01
N ILE A 71 16.79 11.52 11.16
CA ILE A 71 16.53 10.36 10.31
C ILE A 71 15.05 9.97 10.39
N VAL A 72 14.52 9.76 11.60
CA VAL A 72 13.11 9.36 11.79
C VAL A 72 12.15 10.40 11.20
N LYS A 73 12.41 11.69 11.42
CA LYS A 73 11.58 12.78 10.88
C LYS A 73 11.61 12.81 9.36
N TYR A 74 12.77 12.57 8.76
CA TYR A 74 12.91 12.52 7.31
C TYR A 74 12.14 11.33 6.71
N LEU A 75 12.26 10.14 7.31
CA LEU A 75 11.57 8.94 6.85
C LEU A 75 10.04 9.10 6.95
N ASP A 76 9.53 9.59 8.09
CA ASP A 76 8.09 9.88 8.24
C ASP A 76 7.60 10.91 7.20
N PHE A 77 8.38 11.95 6.92
CA PHE A 77 8.04 12.90 5.85
C PHE A 77 7.97 12.23 4.47
N MET A 78 8.94 11.38 4.15
CA MET A 78 9.00 10.66 2.88
C MET A 78 7.86 9.66 2.73
N ASP A 79 7.54 8.88 3.77
CA ASP A 79 6.43 7.94 3.78
C ASP A 79 5.09 8.64 3.56
N ARG A 80 4.86 9.77 4.25
CA ARG A 80 3.66 10.59 4.04
C ARG A 80 3.58 11.11 2.60
N ARG A 81 4.71 11.52 2.04
CA ARG A 81 4.78 12.02 0.66
C ARG A 81 4.45 10.91 -0.34
N ILE A 82 5.05 9.73 -0.19
CA ILE A 82 4.76 8.54 -1.01
C ILE A 82 3.28 8.16 -0.86
N GLY A 83 2.76 8.10 0.35
CA GLY A 83 1.35 7.78 0.61
C GLY A 83 0.38 8.75 -0.07
N ARG A 84 0.70 10.05 -0.13
CA ARG A 84 -0.10 11.02 -0.89
C ARG A 84 -0.09 10.72 -2.39
N TYR A 85 1.08 10.40 -2.95
CA TYR A 85 1.19 10.04 -4.37
C TYR A 85 0.42 8.77 -4.70
N VAL A 86 0.53 7.72 -3.87
CA VAL A 86 -0.20 6.46 -4.07
C VAL A 86 -1.71 6.71 -4.08
N ARG A 87 -2.25 7.46 -3.11
CA ARG A 87 -3.68 7.79 -3.06
C ARG A 87 -4.14 8.60 -4.27
N ALA A 88 -3.33 9.56 -4.71
CA ALA A 88 -3.66 10.36 -5.90
C ALA A 88 -3.70 9.49 -7.17
N LYS A 89 -2.77 8.55 -7.31
CA LYS A 89 -2.75 7.61 -8.44
C LYS A 89 -3.93 6.64 -8.40
N GLN A 90 -4.27 6.10 -7.23
CA GLN A 90 -5.43 5.23 -7.10
C GLN A 90 -6.72 5.96 -7.50
N LYS A 91 -6.93 7.17 -6.99
CA LYS A 91 -8.10 8.00 -7.38
C LYS A 91 -8.16 8.27 -8.88
N LEU A 92 -7.00 8.51 -9.51
CA LEU A 92 -6.95 8.68 -10.97
C LEU A 92 -7.35 7.41 -11.71
N ILE A 93 -6.88 6.24 -11.27
CA ILE A 93 -7.27 4.95 -11.86
C ILE A 93 -8.79 4.75 -11.75
N ASP A 94 -9.37 5.03 -10.59
CA ASP A 94 -10.80 4.88 -10.36
C ASP A 94 -11.61 5.80 -11.29
N LEU A 95 -11.22 7.08 -11.40
CA LEU A 95 -11.87 8.04 -12.32
C LEU A 95 -11.74 7.63 -13.79
N LEU A 96 -10.60 7.09 -14.21
CA LEU A 96 -10.42 6.61 -15.58
C LEU A 96 -11.31 5.39 -15.87
N ASN A 97 -11.50 4.50 -14.89
CA ASN A 97 -12.40 3.36 -15.01
C ASN A 97 -13.86 3.82 -15.10
N GLU A 98 -14.28 4.78 -14.27
CA GLU A 98 -15.62 5.38 -14.35
C GLU A 98 -15.85 6.04 -15.72
N GLN A 99 -14.88 6.82 -16.20
CA GLN A 99 -14.95 7.45 -17.52
C GLN A 99 -15.05 6.40 -18.63
N LYS A 100 -14.23 5.34 -18.58
CA LYS A 100 -14.28 4.24 -19.57
C LYS A 100 -15.66 3.58 -19.59
N GLN A 101 -16.24 3.28 -18.42
CA GLN A 101 -17.58 2.71 -18.33
C GLN A 101 -18.63 3.65 -18.91
N ALA A 102 -18.58 4.94 -18.57
CA ALA A 102 -19.51 5.94 -19.10
C ALA A 102 -19.42 6.05 -20.63
N VAL A 103 -18.20 6.04 -21.20
CA VAL A 103 -17.98 6.06 -22.65
C VAL A 103 -18.51 4.80 -23.31
N VAL A 104 -18.26 3.61 -22.75
CA VAL A 104 -18.78 2.34 -23.27
C VAL A 104 -20.31 2.33 -23.25
N GLN A 105 -20.93 2.68 -22.13
CA GLN A 105 -22.38 2.74 -21.97
C GLN A 105 -23.02 3.70 -22.99
N ARG A 106 -22.43 4.90 -23.14
CA ARG A 106 -22.88 5.86 -24.16
C ARG A 106 -22.72 5.30 -25.58
N THR A 107 -21.59 4.64 -25.87
CA THR A 107 -21.31 4.13 -27.22
C THR A 107 -22.25 2.99 -27.60
N ILE A 108 -22.55 2.09 -26.67
CA ILE A 108 -23.48 0.97 -26.90
C ILE A 108 -24.93 1.47 -27.09
N THR A 109 -25.32 2.56 -26.41
CA THR A 109 -26.70 3.09 -26.50
C THR A 109 -26.90 4.09 -27.62
N LYS A 110 -25.89 4.92 -27.94
CA LYS A 110 -26.03 6.10 -28.82
C LYS A 110 -24.99 6.14 -29.95
N GLY A 111 -24.13 5.13 -30.07
CA GLY A 111 -23.02 5.14 -31.01
C GLY A 111 -21.86 6.05 -30.58
N LEU A 112 -20.76 6.01 -31.33
CA LEU A 112 -19.54 6.77 -31.04
C LEU A 112 -19.68 8.25 -31.44
N ASP A 113 -20.44 8.52 -32.51
CA ASP A 113 -20.66 9.86 -33.04
C ASP A 113 -21.82 10.56 -32.31
N ALA A 114 -21.48 11.66 -31.64
CA ALA A 114 -22.42 12.47 -30.87
C ALA A 114 -23.42 13.26 -31.72
N SER A 115 -23.14 13.44 -33.01
CA SER A 115 -23.94 14.27 -33.93
C SER A 115 -25.11 13.51 -34.58
N VAL A 116 -25.16 12.19 -34.39
CA VAL A 116 -26.18 11.34 -34.98
C VAL A 116 -27.53 11.60 -34.32
N ARG A 117 -28.57 11.78 -35.14
CA ARG A 117 -29.95 11.90 -34.67
C ARG A 117 -30.40 10.59 -34.03
N LEU A 118 -31.15 10.70 -32.93
CA LEU A 118 -31.68 9.56 -32.18
C LEU A 118 -33.17 9.39 -32.47
N LYS A 119 -33.63 8.14 -32.60
CA LYS A 119 -35.04 7.75 -32.69
C LYS A 119 -35.42 6.84 -31.50
N PRO A 120 -36.68 6.82 -31.03
CA PRO A 120 -37.11 5.86 -30.03
C PRO A 120 -36.95 4.43 -30.56
N SER A 121 -36.32 3.54 -29.79
CA SER A 121 -36.07 2.14 -30.19
C SER A 121 -37.33 1.28 -30.20
N GLY A 122 -38.39 1.71 -29.51
CA GLY A 122 -39.60 0.92 -29.27
C GLY A 122 -39.44 -0.17 -28.19
N LEU A 123 -38.25 -0.32 -27.60
CA LEU A 123 -37.99 -1.20 -26.47
C LEU A 123 -37.95 -0.37 -25.18
N GLU A 124 -38.78 -0.73 -24.20
CA GLU A 124 -38.95 0.01 -22.94
C GLU A 124 -37.65 0.16 -22.14
N TRP A 125 -36.73 -0.81 -22.27
CA TRP A 125 -35.48 -0.86 -21.51
C TRP A 125 -34.27 -0.21 -22.22
N VAL A 126 -34.34 0.09 -23.53
CA VAL A 126 -33.21 0.68 -24.30
C VAL A 126 -33.34 2.19 -24.46
N GLY A 127 -34.57 2.71 -24.57
CA GLY A 127 -34.82 4.12 -24.83
C GLY A 127 -34.55 4.51 -26.29
N ALA A 128 -33.76 5.57 -26.53
CA ALA A 128 -33.50 6.11 -27.87
C ALA A 128 -32.15 5.62 -28.45
N ILE A 129 -32.15 5.24 -29.73
CA ILE A 129 -31.02 4.68 -30.48
C ILE A 129 -30.72 5.51 -31.73
N PRO A 130 -29.53 5.40 -32.35
CA PRO A 130 -29.21 6.08 -33.60
C PRO A 130 -30.24 5.81 -34.71
N GLU A 131 -30.56 6.83 -35.49
CA GLU A 131 -31.61 6.77 -36.52
C GLU A 131 -31.33 5.69 -37.58
N HIS A 132 -30.04 5.46 -37.89
CA HIS A 132 -29.57 4.45 -38.83
C HIS A 132 -29.50 3.02 -38.25
N TRP A 133 -29.77 2.82 -36.96
CA TRP A 133 -29.81 1.48 -36.34
C TRP A 133 -31.20 0.86 -36.43
N GLU A 134 -31.24 -0.46 -36.60
CA GLU A 134 -32.49 -1.24 -36.53
C GLU A 134 -32.54 -2.02 -35.22
N ALA A 135 -33.69 -2.00 -34.54
CA ALA A 135 -33.91 -2.81 -33.36
C ALA A 135 -34.17 -4.26 -33.80
N GLY A 136 -33.16 -5.13 -33.68
CA GLY A 136 -33.31 -6.55 -33.93
C GLY A 136 -34.32 -7.17 -32.96
N ARG A 137 -35.30 -7.92 -33.47
CA ARG A 137 -36.15 -8.77 -32.65
C ARG A 137 -35.39 -10.08 -32.38
N ALA A 138 -35.29 -10.48 -31.12
CA ALA A 138 -34.82 -11.81 -30.73
C ALA A 138 -35.91 -12.85 -30.97
#